data_AF-A0A964U868-F1
#
_entry.id   AF-A0A964U868-F1
#
_cell.length_a   1.000
_cell.length_b   1.000
_cell.length_c   1.000
_cell.angle_alpha   90.00
_cell.angle_beta   90.00
_cell.angle_gamma   90.00
#
_symmetry.space_group_name_H-M   'P 1'
#
loop_
_entity.id
_entity.type
_entity.pdbx_description
1 polymer ?
#
loop_
_entity_poly.entity_id
_entity_poly.type
_entity_poly.pdbx_seq_one_letter_code
_entity_poly.pdbx_strand_id
1 'polypeptide(L)'
;MTPAAFSEAVWQNHEQHTLSQRLLLRTLNISSTATAGWVIVGLAGQILFAGRMIVQWVASEKAHQSVIPPAFWWMALGGASLLMIYFIWRKDVVGILGQATGWLIYSRNLYFIYISGGEKQVADSN
;
A
#
# COMPACT_ATOMS: atom_id res chain seq x y z
N MET A 1 22.42 43.34 23.20
CA MET A 1 21.86 43.46 21.83
C MET A 1 20.94 44.66 21.82
N THR A 2 21.08 45.57 20.85
CA THR A 2 20.22 46.77 20.76
C THR A 2 18.86 46.39 20.17
N PRO A 3 17.77 47.13 20.48
CA PRO A 3 16.45 46.88 19.90
C PRO A 3 16.45 46.91 18.36
N ALA A 4 17.30 47.77 17.77
CA ALA A 4 17.51 47.83 16.32
C ALA A 4 18.12 46.53 15.78
N ALA A 5 19.18 46.02 16.40
CA ALA A 5 19.82 44.76 15.99
C ALA A 5 18.91 43.54 16.19
N PHE A 6 18.03 43.55 17.20
CA PHE A 6 17.02 42.52 17.38
C PHE A 6 15.93 42.60 16.31
N SER A 7 15.47 43.81 15.96
CA SER A 7 14.49 44.00 14.89
C SER A 7 15.04 43.61 13.51
N GLU A 8 16.28 43.98 13.20
CA GLU A 8 16.95 43.55 11.96
C GLU A 8 17.17 42.03 11.93
N ALA A 9 17.54 41.41 13.06
CA ALA A 9 17.64 39.96 13.15
C ALA A 9 16.28 39.26 12.95
N VAL A 10 15.17 39.84 13.43
CA VAL A 10 13.82 39.31 13.21
C VAL A 10 13.38 39.48 11.74
N TRP A 11 13.62 40.64 11.14
CA TRP A 11 13.27 40.90 9.72
C TRP A 11 14.11 40.08 8.74
N GLN A 12 15.40 39.87 9.03
CA GLN A 12 16.29 39.04 8.22
C GLN A 12 15.96 37.54 8.31
N ASN A 13 15.28 37.12 9.37
CA ASN A 13 14.80 35.75 9.56
C ASN A 13 13.43 35.49 8.90
N HIS A 14 12.72 36.52 8.43
CA HIS A 14 11.39 36.42 7.82
C HIS A 14 11.39 36.13 6.30
N GLU A 15 12.53 36.21 5.60
CA GLU A 15 12.67 35.72 4.21
C GLU A 15 12.89 34.19 4.11
N GLN A 16 12.87 33.47 5.24
CA GLN A 16 13.06 32.01 5.30
C GLN A 16 11.76 31.19 5.27
N HIS A 17 10.67 31.76 4.76
CA HIS A 17 9.47 31.00 4.43
C HIS A 17 9.52 30.60 2.95
N THR A 18 9.72 29.33 2.56
CA THR A 18 9.44 28.08 3.28
C THR A 18 10.24 26.89 2.70
N LEU A 19 11.02 26.24 3.56
CA LEU A 19 11.55 24.89 3.30
C LEU A 19 10.42 23.90 3.00
N SER A 20 9.23 24.09 3.58
CA SER A 20 8.05 23.26 3.32
C SER A 20 7.48 23.42 1.90
N GLN A 21 7.36 24.64 1.33
CA GLN A 21 6.85 24.78 -0.05
C GLN A 21 7.88 24.30 -1.09
N ARG A 22 9.19 24.46 -0.82
CA ARG A 22 10.26 23.93 -1.69
C ARG A 22 10.38 22.41 -1.63
N LEU A 23 10.03 21.78 -0.50
CA LEU A 23 9.95 20.31 -0.39
C LEU A 23 8.69 19.76 -1.05
N LEU A 24 7.54 20.41 -0.89
CA LEU A 24 6.25 19.98 -1.45
C LEU A 24 6.18 20.08 -2.99
N LEU A 25 6.77 21.13 -3.58
CA LEU A 25 6.83 21.29 -5.04
C LEU A 25 7.90 20.41 -5.71
N ARG A 26 8.90 19.94 -4.94
CA ARG A 26 9.93 19.00 -5.40
C ARG A 26 9.46 17.53 -5.31
N THR A 27 8.58 17.20 -4.37
CA THR A 27 8.00 15.85 -4.23
C THR A 27 6.86 15.60 -5.22
N LEU A 28 6.12 16.63 -5.61
CA LEU A 28 5.09 16.57 -6.67
C LEU A 28 5.65 16.92 -8.05
N ASN A 29 6.94 16.63 -8.31
CA ASN A 29 7.54 16.75 -9.64
C ASN A 29 7.01 15.66 -10.58
N ILE A 30 5.70 15.67 -10.85
CA ILE A 30 5.02 14.89 -11.89
C ILE A 30 5.31 15.61 -13.21
N SER A 31 6.57 15.63 -13.64
CA SER A 31 7.02 16.31 -14.87
C SER A 31 6.84 15.44 -16.12
N SER A 32 6.25 14.25 -15.99
CA SER A 32 6.02 13.32 -17.09
C SER A 32 4.76 12.48 -16.87
N THR A 33 3.98 12.26 -17.94
CA THR A 33 2.82 11.35 -17.98
C THR A 33 3.18 9.94 -17.52
N ALA A 34 4.43 9.51 -17.75
CA ALA A 34 4.94 8.24 -17.25
C ALA A 34 4.89 8.16 -15.71
N THR A 35 5.27 9.23 -15.01
CA THR A 35 5.24 9.29 -13.54
C THR A 35 3.81 9.23 -13.00
N ALA A 36 2.85 9.86 -13.68
CA ALA A 36 1.44 9.78 -13.32
C ALA A 36 0.90 8.34 -13.45
N GLY A 37 1.28 7.63 -14.51
CA GLY A 37 0.94 6.20 -14.69
C GLY A 37 1.43 5.33 -13.52
N TRP A 38 2.67 5.51 -13.08
CA TRP A 38 3.22 4.76 -11.95
C TRP A 38 2.53 5.07 -10.62
N VAL A 39 2.12 6.32 -10.39
CA VAL A 39 1.32 6.69 -9.21
C VAL A 39 -0.02 5.96 -9.22
N ILE A 40 -0.69 5.88 -10.37
CA ILE A 40 -1.95 5.13 -10.51
C ILE A 40 -1.75 3.65 -10.18
N VAL A 41 -0.65 3.03 -10.64
CA VAL A 41 -0.32 1.63 -10.30
C VAL A 41 -0.17 1.44 -8.80
N GLY A 42 0.59 2.33 -8.13
CA GLY A 42 0.76 2.29 -6.68
C GLY A 42 -0.55 2.47 -5.93
N LEU A 43 -1.40 3.43 -6.34
CA LEU A 43 -2.71 3.67 -5.74
C LEU A 43 -3.67 2.51 -5.97
N ALA A 44 -3.71 1.93 -7.17
CA ALA A 44 -4.52 0.76 -7.47
C ALA A 44 -4.11 -0.44 -6.60
N GLY A 45 -2.80 -0.67 -6.46
CA GLY A 45 -2.25 -1.66 -5.54
C GLY A 45 -2.69 -1.41 -4.10
N GLN A 46 -2.60 -0.16 -3.62
CA GLN A 46 -3.01 0.22 -2.27
C GLN A 46 -4.52 0.05 -2.03
N ILE A 47 -5.37 0.36 -3.02
CA ILE A 47 -6.82 0.19 -2.94
C ILE A 47 -7.18 -1.30 -2.86
N LEU A 48 -6.58 -2.16 -3.68
CA LEU A 48 -6.77 -3.61 -3.57
C LEU A 48 -6.30 -4.14 -2.22
N PHE A 49 -5.14 -3.68 -1.78
CA PHE A 49 -4.55 -4.09 -0.51
C PHE A 49 -5.46 -3.66 0.66
N ALA A 50 -5.96 -2.42 0.70
CA ALA A 50 -6.88 -1.96 1.74
C ALA A 50 -8.27 -2.63 1.63
N GLY A 51 -8.79 -2.76 0.42
CA GLY A 51 -10.11 -3.31 0.14
C GLY A 51 -10.30 -4.73 0.64
N ARG A 52 -9.23 -5.54 0.74
CA ARG A 52 -9.31 -6.89 1.32
C ARG A 52 -9.88 -6.87 2.75
N MET A 53 -9.56 -5.85 3.54
CA MET A 53 -10.02 -5.73 4.92
C MET A 53 -11.52 -5.45 4.95
N ILE A 54 -12.02 -4.67 4.00
CA ILE A 54 -13.45 -4.41 3.83
C ILE A 54 -14.17 -5.72 3.46
N VAL A 55 -13.64 -6.48 2.50
CA VAL A 55 -14.22 -7.76 2.09
C VAL A 55 -14.24 -8.76 3.25
N GLN A 56 -13.16 -8.84 4.03
CA GLN A 56 -13.07 -9.70 5.21
C GLN A 56 -14.06 -9.27 6.30
N TRP A 57 -14.17 -7.97 6.57
CA TRP A 57 -15.12 -7.43 7.53
C TRP A 57 -16.56 -7.76 7.13
N VAL A 58 -16.96 -7.49 5.88
CA VAL A 58 -18.30 -7.79 5.37
C VAL A 58 -18.59 -9.29 5.44
N ALA A 59 -17.62 -10.15 5.10
CA ALA A 59 -17.79 -11.59 5.20
C ALA A 59 -17.95 -12.07 6.66
N SER A 60 -17.22 -11.46 7.59
CA SER A 60 -17.30 -11.78 9.02
C SER A 60 -18.58 -11.32 9.66
N GLU A 61 -19.07 -10.14 9.29
CA GLU A 61 -20.35 -9.61 9.76
C GLU A 61 -21.50 -10.53 9.34
N LYS A 62 -21.51 -10.94 8.07
CA LYS A 62 -22.52 -11.87 7.53
C LYS A 62 -22.49 -13.25 8.19
N ALA A 63 -21.32 -13.70 8.64
CA ALA A 63 -21.13 -15.00 9.28
C ALA A 63 -21.25 -14.94 10.81
N HIS A 64 -21.33 -13.75 11.42
CA HIS A 64 -21.23 -13.51 12.87
C HIS A 64 -20.00 -14.19 13.52
N GLN A 65 -18.92 -14.35 12.75
CA GLN A 65 -17.69 -15.02 13.17
C GLN A 65 -16.49 -14.39 12.43
N SER A 66 -15.30 -14.44 13.03
CA SER A 66 -14.07 -13.96 12.37
C SER A 66 -13.66 -14.94 11.28
N VAL A 67 -14.08 -14.67 10.04
CA VAL A 67 -13.79 -15.52 8.87
C VAL A 67 -12.96 -14.76 7.85
N ILE A 68 -12.06 -15.48 7.16
CA ILE A 68 -11.24 -14.94 6.07
C ILE A 68 -11.71 -15.58 4.76
N PRO A 69 -12.45 -14.85 3.91
CA PRO A 69 -12.97 -15.42 2.67
C PRO A 69 -11.84 -15.65 1.65
N PRO A 70 -11.96 -16.60 0.69
CA PRO A 70 -10.97 -16.80 -0.37
C PRO A 70 -10.64 -15.51 -1.16
N ALA A 71 -11.63 -14.64 -1.34
CA ALA A 71 -11.46 -13.33 -1.99
C ALA A 71 -10.41 -12.44 -1.30
N PHE A 72 -10.25 -12.55 0.04
CA PHE A 72 -9.22 -11.83 0.78
C PHE A 72 -7.82 -12.15 0.25
N TRP A 73 -7.54 -13.44 0.03
CA TRP A 73 -6.22 -13.90 -0.42
C TRP A 73 -5.94 -13.48 -1.85
N TRP A 74 -6.94 -13.54 -2.73
CA TRP A 74 -6.81 -13.06 -4.12
C TRP A 74 -6.57 -11.55 -4.19
N MET A 75 -7.29 -10.76 -3.39
CA MET A 75 -7.07 -9.31 -3.32
C MET A 75 -5.69 -8.97 -2.75
N ALA A 76 -5.23 -9.72 -1.73
CA ALA A 76 -3.91 -9.55 -1.16
C ALA A 76 -2.81 -9.87 -2.19
N LEU A 77 -2.95 -10.95 -2.95
CA LEU A 77 -2.01 -11.34 -4.01
C LEU A 77 -1.96 -10.30 -5.14
N GLY A 78 -3.12 -9.82 -5.59
CA GLY A 78 -3.22 -8.78 -6.61
C GLY A 78 -2.63 -7.44 -6.16
N GLY A 79 -2.99 -7.00 -4.95
CA GLY A 79 -2.46 -5.78 -4.33
C GLY A 79 -0.94 -5.84 -4.14
N ALA A 80 -0.42 -6.96 -3.62
CA ALA A 80 1.02 -7.17 -3.46
C ALA A 80 1.75 -7.19 -4.80
N SER A 81 1.17 -7.78 -5.85
CA SER A 81 1.77 -7.80 -7.19
C SER A 81 1.91 -6.38 -7.76
N LEU A 82 0.85 -5.56 -7.68
CA LEU A 82 0.88 -4.16 -8.14
C LEU A 82 1.86 -3.30 -7.32
N LEU A 83 1.84 -3.43 -5.99
CA LEU A 83 2.76 -2.72 -5.12
C LEU A 83 4.21 -3.15 -5.33
N MET A 84 4.46 -4.43 -5.59
CA MET A 84 5.79 -4.94 -5.91
C MET A 84 6.31 -4.33 -7.22
N ILE A 85 5.48 -4.30 -8.27
CA ILE A 85 5.80 -3.60 -9.54
C ILE A 85 6.13 -2.12 -9.28
N TYR A 86 5.32 -1.45 -8.45
CA TYR A 86 5.57 -0.06 -8.07
C TYR A 86 6.89 0.13 -7.30
N PHE A 87 7.22 -0.74 -6.34
CA PHE A 87 8.46 -0.64 -5.56
C PHE A 87 9.70 -0.98 -6.37
N ILE A 88 9.60 -1.91 -7.34
CA ILE A 88 10.67 -2.15 -8.32
C ILE A 88 10.96 -0.87 -9.11
N TRP A 89 9.92 -0.19 -9.59
CA TRP A 89 10.08 1.09 -10.29
C TRP A 89 10.70 2.18 -9.38
N ARG A 90 10.28 2.25 -8.11
CA ARG A 90 10.85 3.16 -7.10
C ARG A 90 12.27 2.80 -6.66
N LYS A 91 12.77 1.61 -7.02
CA LYS A 91 14.03 1.02 -6.53
C LYS A 91 14.08 0.93 -5.00
N ASP A 92 12.96 0.61 -4.38
CA ASP A 92 12.82 0.46 -2.94
C ASP A 92 12.91 -1.02 -2.52
N VAL A 93 14.09 -1.42 -2.04
CA VAL A 93 14.36 -2.81 -1.63
C VAL A 93 13.47 -3.27 -0.47
N VAL A 94 13.16 -2.38 0.48
CA VAL A 94 12.34 -2.72 1.64
C VAL A 94 10.91 -3.02 1.19
N GLY A 95 10.37 -2.18 0.30
CA GLY A 95 9.07 -2.40 -0.31
C GLY A 95 9.00 -3.70 -1.11
N ILE A 96 10.01 -3.99 -1.92
CA ILE A 96 10.10 -5.24 -2.71
C ILE A 96 10.11 -6.47 -1.80
N LEU A 97 10.97 -6.50 -0.78
CA LEU A 97 11.07 -7.65 0.13
C LEU A 97 9.78 -7.87 0.92
N GLY A 98 9.15 -6.78 1.38
CA GLY A 98 7.86 -6.84 2.07
C GLY A 98 6.77 -7.45 1.19
N GLN A 99 6.64 -6.98 -0.06
CA GLN A 99 5.62 -7.49 -0.97
C GLN A 99 5.91 -8.91 -1.46
N ALA A 100 7.17 -9.26 -1.73
CA ALA A 100 7.57 -10.62 -2.11
C ALA A 100 7.24 -11.64 -1.00
N THR A 101 7.52 -11.28 0.25
CA THR A 101 7.19 -12.13 1.41
C THR A 101 5.69 -12.34 1.52
N GLY A 102 4.89 -11.26 1.42
CA GLY A 102 3.43 -11.35 1.42
C GLY A 102 2.91 -12.21 0.27
N TRP A 103 3.43 -12.01 -0.94
CA TRP A 103 3.04 -12.74 -2.13
C TRP A 103 3.19 -14.27 -1.96
N LEU A 104 4.31 -14.73 -1.40
CA LEU A 104 4.53 -16.16 -1.12
C LEU A 104 3.50 -16.72 -0.14
N ILE A 105 3.22 -15.99 0.94
CA ILE A 105 2.24 -16.41 1.96
C ILE A 105 0.82 -16.49 1.35
N TYR A 106 0.44 -15.50 0.56
CA TYR A 106 -0.90 -15.45 -0.06
C TYR A 106 -1.07 -16.58 -1.08
N SER A 107 -0.07 -16.83 -1.92
CA SER A 107 -0.05 -17.94 -2.87
C SER A 107 -0.14 -19.30 -2.16
N ARG A 108 0.62 -19.49 -1.07
CA ARG A 108 0.57 -20.70 -0.24
C ARG A 108 -0.81 -20.91 0.37
N ASN A 109 -1.45 -19.86 0.87
CA ASN A 109 -2.78 -19.97 1.47
C ASN A 109 -3.86 -20.27 0.42
N LEU A 110 -3.77 -19.68 -0.77
CA LEU A 110 -4.60 -20.02 -1.91
C LEU A 110 -4.45 -21.49 -2.30
N TYR A 111 -3.22 -21.97 -2.42
CA TYR A 111 -2.91 -23.37 -2.71
C TYR A 111 -3.62 -24.33 -1.75
N PHE A 112 -3.55 -24.08 -0.43
CA PHE A 112 -4.25 -24.90 0.56
C PHE A 112 -5.77 -24.81 0.46
N ILE A 113 -6.34 -23.64 0.13
CA ILE A 113 -7.79 -23.52 -0.05
C ILE A 113 -8.28 -24.42 -1.20
N TYR A 114 -7.55 -24.48 -2.32
CA TYR A 114 -7.97 -25.27 -3.48
C TYR A 114 -7.71 -26.77 -3.33
N ILE A 115 -6.60 -27.16 -2.69
CA ILE A 115 -6.31 -28.58 -2.46
C ILE A 115 -7.18 -29.15 -1.34
N SER A 116 -7.25 -28.49 -0.18
CA SER A 116 -8.04 -28.97 0.95
C SER A 116 -9.55 -28.82 0.72
N GLY A 117 -9.97 -27.95 -0.20
CA GLY A 117 -11.36 -27.85 -0.65
C GLY A 117 -11.83 -29.10 -1.41
N GLY A 118 -10.93 -29.80 -2.09
CA GLY A 118 -11.22 -31.07 -2.77
C GLY A 118 -11.43 -32.22 -1.79
N GLU A 119 -10.62 -32.32 -0.73
CA GLU A 119 -10.73 -33.40 0.26
C GLU A 119 -12.00 -33.30 1.12
N LYS A 120 -12.42 -32.09 1.52
CA LYS A 120 -13.63 -31.92 2.34
C LYS A 120 -14.93 -32.28 1.60
N GLN A 121 -15.01 -31.96 0.30
CA GLN A 121 -16.19 -32.33 -0.51
C GLN A 121 -16.30 -33.84 -0.74
N VAL A 122 -15.16 -34.55 -0.84
CA VAL A 122 -15.14 -36.02 -0.98
C VAL A 122 -15.50 -36.70 0.35
N ALA A 123 -15.07 -36.13 1.48
CA ALA A 123 -15.41 -36.64 2.81
C ALA A 123 -16.89 -36.47 3.17
N ASP A 124 -17.53 -35.37 2.77
CA ASP A 124 -18.95 -35.11 3.04
C ASP A 124 -19.91 -35.84 2.06
N SER A 125 -19.37 -36.48 1.00
CA SER A 125 -20.14 -37.24 0.01
C SER A 125 -20.19 -38.76 0.23
N ASN A 126 -19.51 -39.27 1.27
CA ASN A 126 -19.46 -40.68 1.66
C ASN A 126 -20.16 -40.91 3.01
#